data_AF-A0A6I1VUY0-F1
#
_entry.id   AF-A0A6I1VUY0-F1
#
_cell.length_a   1.000
_cell.length_b   1.000
_cell.length_c   1.000
_cell.angle_alpha   90.00
_cell.angle_beta   90.00
_cell.angle_gamma   90.00
#
_symmetry.space_group_name_H-M   'P 1'
#
loop_
_entity.id
_entity.type
_entity.pdbx_description
1 polymer ?
#
loop_
_entity_poly.entity_id
_entity_poly.type
_entity_poly.pdbx_seq_one_letter_code
_entity_poly.pdbx_strand_id
1 'polypeptide(L)'
;MALNLRQRVIERLQNLTDTQQTARELAQWIFEQFPAECAVKKEGSASYIQTDNDLVQQLVAEISGSRPRWQQMHPQLKTTEGRPRHYYWSDMDANAEVAAAEGVTLIPSDLPEPSPLREHALYPFLAEYLLTDEQRVYAMRINEKRSSNRAGSGGNEWLHPDLVGLEDLTADWTLDLRDCVRVLGERRARLWSFEVKLLLNRSNARKSFFQAVSNSSWAHFGYLVAATVEGDGTLKELRMLAAAHGIGVIQLDVHSPTESQILIPARERSEIDWDMCNRLTEENGDFAEFIGRIRRFHQTGELSAKEWEVTA
;
A
#
# COMPACT_ATOMS: atom_id res chain seq x y z
N MET A 1 -21.68 -29.04 -23.62
CA MET A 1 -22.29 -27.70 -23.38
C MET A 1 -21.18 -26.67 -23.51
N ALA A 2 -21.48 -25.45 -23.97
CA ALA A 2 -20.49 -24.39 -24.05
C ALA A 2 -20.22 -23.78 -22.67
N LEU A 3 -18.95 -23.49 -22.37
CA LEU A 3 -18.53 -22.93 -21.08
C LEU A 3 -19.15 -21.56 -20.82
N ASN A 4 -20.00 -21.44 -19.79
CA ASN A 4 -20.50 -20.15 -19.31
C ASN A 4 -19.55 -19.56 -18.26
N LEU A 5 -18.44 -18.99 -18.73
CA LEU A 5 -17.35 -18.49 -17.89
C LEU A 5 -17.83 -17.56 -16.76
N ARG A 6 -18.67 -16.56 -17.09
CA ARG A 6 -19.18 -15.59 -16.11
C ARG A 6 -19.92 -16.29 -14.98
N GLN A 7 -20.85 -17.18 -15.33
CA GLN A 7 -21.67 -17.87 -14.34
C GLN A 7 -20.80 -18.71 -13.39
N ARG A 8 -19.83 -19.47 -13.94
CA ARG A 8 -18.92 -20.30 -13.13
C ARG A 8 -18.07 -19.48 -12.16
N VAL A 9 -17.53 -18.35 -12.61
CA VAL A 9 -16.72 -17.47 -11.77
C VAL A 9 -17.56 -16.86 -10.64
N ILE A 10 -18.76 -16.36 -10.94
CA ILE A 10 -19.62 -15.75 -9.94
C ILE A 10 -20.09 -16.79 -8.92
N GLU A 11 -20.55 -17.96 -9.36
CA GLU A 11 -20.94 -19.06 -8.47
C GLU A 11 -19.79 -19.47 -7.56
N ARG A 12 -18.55 -19.51 -8.08
CA ARG A 12 -17.37 -19.83 -7.28
C ARG A 12 -17.12 -18.79 -6.19
N LEU A 13 -17.11 -17.51 -6.55
CA LEU A 13 -16.84 -16.42 -5.60
C LEU A 13 -17.97 -16.27 -4.57
N GLN A 14 -19.23 -16.51 -4.93
CA GLN A 14 -20.35 -16.52 -3.99
C GLN A 14 -20.24 -17.64 -2.94
N ASN A 15 -19.65 -18.77 -3.31
CA ASN A 15 -19.40 -19.89 -2.39
C ASN A 15 -18.11 -19.72 -1.55
N LEU A 16 -17.34 -18.65 -1.80
CA LEU A 16 -16.08 -18.33 -1.14
C LEU A 16 -16.18 -16.96 -0.48
N THR A 17 -16.93 -16.88 0.63
CA THR A 17 -17.24 -15.60 1.29
C THR A 17 -16.01 -14.87 1.85
N ASP A 18 -14.93 -15.59 2.20
CA ASP A 18 -13.76 -14.99 2.88
C ASP A 18 -12.42 -15.25 2.19
N THR A 19 -12.42 -15.70 0.93
CA THR A 19 -11.17 -15.97 0.19
C THR A 19 -11.13 -15.20 -1.10
N GLN A 20 -10.04 -14.47 -1.29
CA GLN A 20 -9.77 -13.78 -2.53
C GLN A 20 -9.04 -14.73 -3.49
N GLN A 21 -9.35 -14.65 -4.79
CA GLN A 21 -8.71 -15.48 -5.81
C GLN A 21 -8.19 -14.62 -6.96
N THR A 22 -7.03 -14.95 -7.48
CA THR A 22 -6.51 -14.37 -8.72
C THR A 22 -7.28 -14.89 -9.93
N ALA A 23 -7.24 -14.16 -11.04
CA ALA A 23 -7.79 -14.64 -12.31
C ALA A 23 -7.20 -15.99 -12.75
N ARG A 24 -5.92 -16.25 -12.39
CA ARG A 24 -5.24 -17.51 -12.69
C ARG A 24 -5.76 -18.68 -11.88
N GLU A 25 -5.98 -18.49 -10.58
CA GLU A 25 -6.59 -19.52 -9.72
C GLU A 25 -8.01 -19.83 -10.13
N LEU A 26 -8.80 -18.81 -10.49
CA LEU A 26 -10.14 -19.00 -11.03
C LEU A 26 -10.13 -19.78 -12.35
N ALA A 27 -9.22 -19.44 -13.26
CA ALA A 27 -9.06 -20.15 -14.53
C ALA A 27 -8.64 -21.62 -14.33
N GLN A 28 -7.69 -21.87 -13.41
CA GLN A 28 -7.23 -23.21 -13.07
C GLN A 28 -8.36 -24.04 -12.45
N TRP A 29 -9.11 -23.47 -11.52
CA TRP A 29 -10.27 -24.12 -10.92
C TRP A 29 -11.33 -24.49 -11.96
N ILE A 30 -11.62 -23.60 -12.92
CA ILE A 30 -12.57 -23.90 -14.02
C ILE A 30 -12.06 -25.06 -14.87
N PHE A 31 -10.77 -25.04 -15.21
CA PHE A 31 -10.13 -26.09 -16.00
C PHE A 31 -10.26 -27.47 -15.32
N GLU A 32 -10.05 -27.52 -14.01
CA GLU A 32 -10.13 -28.75 -13.21
C GLU A 32 -11.57 -29.23 -12.98
N GLN A 33 -12.51 -28.32 -12.69
CA GLN A 33 -13.89 -28.68 -12.33
C GLN A 33 -14.81 -28.87 -13.54
N PHE A 34 -14.52 -28.24 -14.68
CA PHE A 34 -15.35 -28.30 -15.89
C PHE A 34 -14.55 -28.77 -17.13
N PRO A 35 -13.90 -29.94 -17.09
CA PRO A 35 -13.01 -30.40 -18.17
C PRO A 35 -13.75 -30.60 -19.50
N ALA A 36 -15.00 -31.08 -19.47
CA ALA A 36 -15.80 -31.28 -20.68
C ALA A 36 -16.18 -29.97 -21.38
N GLU A 37 -16.49 -28.91 -20.61
CA GLU A 37 -16.80 -27.59 -21.17
C GLU A 37 -15.51 -26.91 -21.70
N CYS A 38 -14.39 -27.12 -21.01
CA CYS A 38 -13.06 -26.66 -21.43
C CYS A 38 -12.59 -27.34 -22.72
N ALA A 39 -12.83 -28.64 -22.89
CA ALA A 39 -12.51 -29.39 -24.11
C ALA A 39 -13.24 -28.82 -25.34
N VAL A 40 -14.55 -28.56 -25.23
CA VAL A 40 -15.35 -27.94 -26.30
C VAL A 40 -14.80 -26.57 -26.68
N LYS A 41 -14.37 -25.77 -25.70
CA LYS A 41 -13.77 -24.45 -25.94
C LYS A 41 -12.42 -24.56 -26.64
N LYS A 42 -11.59 -25.54 -26.25
CA LYS A 42 -10.29 -25.84 -26.85
C LYS A 42 -10.45 -26.25 -28.32
N GLU A 43 -11.39 -27.13 -28.61
CA GLU A 43 -11.72 -27.55 -29.99
C GLU A 43 -12.23 -26.38 -30.84
N GLY A 44 -13.10 -25.54 -30.30
CA GLY A 44 -13.63 -24.35 -31.00
C GLY A 44 -12.58 -23.26 -31.27
N SER A 45 -11.43 -23.31 -30.57
CA SER A 45 -10.35 -22.32 -30.67
C SER A 45 -9.01 -22.97 -31.06
N ALA A 46 -9.08 -24.13 -31.72
CA ALA A 46 -7.92 -24.99 -32.01
C ALA A 46 -6.83 -24.32 -32.87
N SER A 47 -7.12 -23.22 -33.56
CA SER A 47 -6.12 -22.43 -34.29
C SER A 47 -5.17 -21.64 -33.37
N TYR A 48 -5.55 -21.38 -32.11
CA TYR A 48 -4.79 -20.53 -31.18
C TYR A 48 -4.47 -21.22 -29.84
N ILE A 49 -5.22 -22.26 -29.46
CA ILE A 49 -5.01 -23.01 -28.22
C ILE A 49 -4.40 -24.37 -28.55
N GLN A 50 -3.10 -24.55 -28.27
CA GLN A 50 -2.43 -25.83 -28.54
C GLN A 50 -2.21 -26.63 -27.26
N THR A 51 -1.94 -25.96 -26.15
CA THR A 51 -1.67 -26.57 -24.84
C THR A 51 -2.77 -26.26 -23.82
N ASP A 52 -2.80 -27.01 -22.73
CA ASP A 52 -3.70 -26.72 -21.61
C ASP A 52 -3.35 -25.39 -20.93
N ASN A 53 -2.07 -25.03 -20.91
CA ASN A 53 -1.61 -23.73 -20.42
C ASN A 53 -2.14 -22.59 -21.31
N ASP A 54 -2.20 -22.75 -22.63
CA ASP A 54 -2.77 -21.73 -23.53
C ASP A 54 -4.26 -21.49 -23.21
N LEU A 55 -5.00 -22.56 -22.89
CA LEU A 55 -6.40 -22.46 -22.51
C LEU A 55 -6.54 -21.70 -21.19
N VAL A 56 -5.73 -22.04 -20.17
CA VAL A 56 -5.74 -21.33 -18.89
C VAL A 56 -5.40 -19.86 -19.09
N GLN A 57 -4.38 -19.52 -19.89
CA GLN A 57 -4.04 -18.12 -20.20
C GLN A 57 -5.18 -17.38 -20.90
N GLN A 58 -5.88 -18.04 -21.83
CA GLN A 58 -7.06 -17.44 -22.47
C GLN A 58 -8.18 -17.17 -21.45
N LEU A 59 -8.46 -18.12 -20.55
CA LEU A 59 -9.45 -17.93 -19.50
C LEU A 59 -9.07 -16.77 -18.56
N VAL A 60 -7.79 -16.66 -18.19
CA VAL A 60 -7.27 -15.53 -17.40
C VAL A 60 -7.53 -14.19 -18.11
N ALA A 61 -7.22 -14.11 -19.40
CA ALA A 61 -7.43 -12.91 -20.20
C ALA A 61 -8.91 -12.56 -20.31
N GLU A 62 -9.80 -13.53 -20.49
CA GLU A 62 -11.24 -13.32 -20.57
C GLU A 62 -11.85 -12.87 -19.23
N ILE A 63 -11.43 -13.46 -18.11
CA ILE A 63 -11.85 -13.05 -16.76
C ILE A 63 -11.43 -11.60 -16.51
N SER A 64 -10.17 -11.28 -16.82
CA SER A 64 -9.60 -9.94 -16.63
C SER A 64 -10.28 -8.90 -17.53
N GLY A 65 -10.47 -9.21 -18.81
CA GLY A 65 -11.11 -8.32 -19.79
C GLY A 65 -12.61 -8.12 -19.55
N SER A 66 -13.31 -9.13 -19.03
CA SER A 66 -14.76 -9.06 -18.77
C SER A 66 -15.11 -8.41 -17.43
N ARG A 67 -14.12 -8.23 -16.54
CA ARG A 67 -14.29 -7.67 -15.18
C ARG A 67 -15.19 -6.43 -15.15
N PRO A 68 -14.95 -5.34 -15.92
CA PRO A 68 -15.76 -4.13 -15.79
C PRO A 68 -17.24 -4.37 -16.06
N ARG A 69 -17.55 -5.22 -17.05
CA ARG A 69 -18.93 -5.59 -17.39
C ARG A 69 -19.56 -6.45 -16.30
N TRP A 70 -18.80 -7.38 -15.70
CA TRP A 70 -19.32 -8.23 -14.63
C TRP A 70 -19.60 -7.44 -13.36
N GLN A 71 -18.76 -6.47 -13.00
CA GLN A 71 -19.00 -5.59 -11.84
C GLN A 71 -20.22 -4.68 -12.03
N GLN A 72 -20.51 -4.23 -13.25
CA GLN A 72 -21.76 -3.50 -13.55
C GLN A 72 -23.01 -4.36 -13.34
N MET A 73 -22.92 -5.67 -13.62
CA MET A 73 -24.04 -6.59 -13.44
C MET A 73 -24.16 -7.09 -12.00
N HIS A 74 -23.03 -7.20 -11.30
CA HIS A 74 -22.91 -7.73 -9.95
C HIS A 74 -22.01 -6.80 -9.13
N PRO A 75 -22.56 -5.74 -8.52
CA PRO A 75 -21.79 -4.80 -7.70
C PRO A 75 -21.06 -5.43 -6.52
N GLN A 76 -21.51 -6.62 -6.07
CA GLN A 76 -20.87 -7.43 -5.04
C GLN A 76 -19.54 -8.05 -5.48
N LEU A 77 -19.29 -8.14 -6.80
CA LEU A 77 -18.01 -8.58 -7.32
C LEU A 77 -16.98 -7.48 -7.15
N LYS A 78 -16.05 -7.67 -6.22
CA LYS A 78 -15.01 -6.69 -5.91
C LYS A 78 -13.64 -7.20 -6.29
N THR A 79 -12.72 -6.25 -6.49
CA THR A 79 -11.34 -6.54 -6.88
C THR A 79 -10.35 -5.62 -6.20
N THR A 80 -9.16 -6.15 -5.92
CA THR A 80 -8.00 -5.34 -5.55
C THR A 80 -7.38 -4.66 -6.78
N GLU A 81 -6.61 -3.60 -6.53
CA GLU A 81 -5.92 -2.81 -7.56
C GLU A 81 -4.45 -3.23 -7.78
N GLY A 82 -3.94 -4.09 -6.90
CA GLY A 82 -2.59 -4.66 -6.97
C GLY A 82 -2.37 -5.65 -8.11
N ARG A 83 -1.10 -6.04 -8.30
CA ARG A 83 -0.71 -7.07 -9.25
C ARG A 83 -0.09 -8.25 -8.50
N PRO A 84 -0.64 -9.48 -8.62
CA PRO A 84 -1.84 -9.84 -9.37
C PRO A 84 -3.13 -9.31 -8.71
N ARG A 85 -4.16 -9.03 -9.52
CA ARG A 85 -5.47 -8.62 -9.02
C ARG A 85 -6.19 -9.81 -8.40
N HIS A 86 -6.78 -9.58 -7.25
CA HIS A 86 -7.59 -10.57 -6.54
C HIS A 86 -9.07 -10.21 -6.64
N TYR A 87 -9.91 -11.23 -6.79
CA TYR A 87 -11.37 -11.16 -6.95
C TYR A 87 -12.03 -11.80 -5.74
N TYR A 88 -13.09 -11.17 -5.23
CA TYR A 88 -13.87 -11.67 -4.10
C TYR A 88 -15.32 -11.20 -4.19
N TRP A 89 -16.20 -11.85 -3.43
CA TRP A 89 -17.60 -11.49 -3.31
C TRP A 89 -17.86 -10.87 -1.94
N SER A 90 -18.48 -9.70 -1.90
CA SER A 90 -18.81 -9.01 -0.64
C SER A 90 -20.12 -8.24 -0.79
N ASP A 91 -21.04 -8.50 0.14
CA ASP A 91 -22.31 -7.76 0.26
C ASP A 91 -22.16 -6.49 1.10
N MET A 92 -21.00 -6.27 1.71
CA MET A 92 -20.71 -5.07 2.50
C MET A 92 -20.65 -3.84 1.59
N ASP A 93 -21.03 -2.68 2.10
CA ASP A 93 -20.73 -1.43 1.39
C ASP A 93 -19.29 -0.97 1.65
N ALA A 94 -18.82 0.01 0.87
CA ALA A 94 -17.44 0.49 0.93
C ALA A 94 -17.06 1.15 2.28
N ASN A 95 -18.01 1.68 3.04
CA ASN A 95 -17.74 2.21 4.38
C ASN A 95 -17.62 1.08 5.40
N ALA A 96 -18.51 0.08 5.28
CA ALA A 96 -18.51 -1.09 6.14
C ALA A 96 -17.23 -1.92 5.97
N GLU A 97 -16.68 -2.02 4.76
CA GLU A 97 -15.38 -2.70 4.53
C GLU A 97 -14.22 -1.99 5.21
N VAL A 98 -14.18 -0.65 5.14
CA VAL A 98 -13.18 0.16 5.86
C VAL A 98 -13.35 -0.03 7.35
N ALA A 99 -14.57 0.07 7.87
CA ALA A 99 -14.85 -0.11 9.30
C ALA A 99 -14.48 -1.51 9.80
N ALA A 100 -14.77 -2.56 9.01
CA ALA A 100 -14.39 -3.93 9.36
C ALA A 100 -12.87 -4.13 9.32
N ALA A 101 -12.18 -3.55 8.35
CA ALA A 101 -10.72 -3.58 8.29
C ALA A 101 -10.09 -2.87 9.51
N GLU A 102 -10.66 -1.75 9.93
CA GLU A 102 -10.26 -1.00 11.13
C GLU A 102 -10.72 -1.70 12.44
N GLY A 103 -11.47 -2.80 12.33
CA GLY A 103 -12.03 -3.55 13.45
C GLY A 103 -13.03 -2.74 14.29
N VAL A 104 -13.68 -1.75 13.68
CA VAL A 104 -14.81 -1.01 14.23
C VAL A 104 -16.08 -1.78 13.88
N THR A 105 -16.44 -2.77 14.68
CA THR A 105 -17.75 -3.42 14.56
C THR A 105 -18.85 -2.41 14.91
N LEU A 106 -19.68 -2.06 13.93
CA LEU A 106 -20.89 -1.23 14.12
C LEU A 106 -22.02 -1.95 14.88
N ILE A 107 -21.75 -3.14 15.43
CA ILE A 107 -22.70 -3.96 16.19
C ILE A 107 -22.08 -4.25 17.57
N PRO A 108 -22.80 -4.03 18.68
CA PRO A 108 -22.33 -4.46 19.99
C PRO A 108 -22.47 -5.98 20.08
N SER A 109 -21.34 -6.70 20.13
CA SER A 109 -21.30 -8.13 20.47
C SER A 109 -20.39 -8.35 21.68
N ASP A 110 -20.96 -8.96 22.73
CA ASP A 110 -20.34 -9.26 24.04
C ASP A 110 -19.36 -10.46 24.03
N LEU A 111 -18.59 -10.65 22.96
CA LEU A 111 -17.55 -11.69 22.89
C LEU A 111 -16.15 -11.06 22.84
N PRO A 112 -15.14 -11.65 23.51
CA PRO A 112 -13.76 -11.19 23.41
C PRO A 112 -13.20 -11.59 22.04
N GLU A 113 -13.48 -10.76 21.04
CA GLU A 113 -12.87 -10.85 19.71
C GLU A 113 -11.34 -10.64 19.80
N PRO A 114 -10.54 -11.26 18.92
CA PRO A 114 -9.13 -10.93 18.79
C PRO A 114 -8.97 -9.42 18.60
N SER A 115 -7.95 -8.83 19.21
CA SER A 115 -7.72 -7.39 19.16
C SER A 115 -7.75 -6.91 17.71
N PRO A 116 -8.56 -5.90 17.37
CA PRO A 116 -8.69 -5.44 15.99
C PRO A 116 -7.31 -5.04 15.46
N LEU A 117 -6.96 -5.54 14.27
CA LEU A 117 -5.74 -5.16 13.58
C LEU A 117 -5.73 -3.64 13.43
N ARG A 118 -4.67 -3.00 13.91
CA ARG A 118 -4.47 -1.55 13.79
C ARG A 118 -3.40 -1.27 12.74
N GLU A 119 -3.41 -0.07 12.18
CA GLU A 119 -2.41 0.39 11.21
C GLU A 119 -0.97 0.17 11.68
N HIS A 120 -0.72 0.34 12.98
CA HIS A 120 0.55 0.04 13.65
C HIS A 120 1.13 -1.36 13.37
N ALA A 121 0.26 -2.35 13.17
CA ALA A 121 0.68 -3.71 12.83
C ALA A 121 1.37 -3.78 11.46
N LEU A 122 1.15 -2.79 10.59
CA LEU A 122 1.77 -2.71 9.27
C LEU A 122 3.19 -2.12 9.29
N TYR A 123 3.58 -1.45 10.37
CA TYR A 123 4.82 -0.67 10.41
C TYR A 123 6.09 -1.54 10.27
N PRO A 124 6.21 -2.70 10.93
CA PRO A 124 7.36 -3.58 10.74
C PRO A 124 7.49 -4.10 9.30
N PHE A 125 6.36 -4.47 8.67
CA PHE A 125 6.36 -4.93 7.27
C PHE A 125 6.76 -3.80 6.32
N LEU A 126 6.30 -2.57 6.56
CA LEU A 126 6.74 -1.42 5.78
C LEU A 126 8.24 -1.15 5.97
N ALA A 127 8.75 -1.23 7.20
CA ALA A 127 10.18 -1.07 7.46
C ALA A 127 11.03 -2.14 6.75
N GLU A 128 10.57 -3.39 6.72
CA GLU A 128 11.22 -4.48 5.98
C GLU A 128 11.28 -4.20 4.47
N TYR A 129 10.17 -3.78 3.87
CA TYR A 129 10.12 -3.38 2.46
C TYR A 129 11.08 -2.22 2.16
N LEU A 130 11.08 -1.19 3.02
CA LEU A 130 11.89 0.01 2.85
C LEU A 130 13.41 -0.24 2.97
N LEU A 131 13.81 -1.28 3.72
CA LEU A 131 15.22 -1.67 3.87
C LEU A 131 15.74 -2.54 2.72
N THR A 132 14.90 -2.91 1.74
CA THR A 132 15.35 -3.63 0.54
C THR A 132 16.39 -2.81 -0.24
N ASP A 133 17.21 -3.51 -1.03
CA ASP A 133 18.24 -2.88 -1.88
C ASP A 133 17.67 -1.89 -2.90
N GLU A 134 16.38 -2.01 -3.24
CA GLU A 134 15.70 -1.10 -4.17
C GLU A 134 15.37 0.24 -3.53
N GLN A 135 14.97 0.26 -2.25
CA GLN A 135 14.52 1.46 -1.57
C GLN A 135 15.61 2.08 -0.68
N ARG A 136 16.33 1.26 0.10
CA ARG A 136 17.43 1.66 1.00
C ARG A 136 17.04 2.80 1.95
N VAL A 137 15.81 2.76 2.45
CA VAL A 137 15.25 3.75 3.36
C VAL A 137 15.23 3.19 4.78
N TYR A 138 15.96 3.84 5.67
CA TYR A 138 15.93 3.54 7.10
C TYR A 138 14.73 4.24 7.72
N ALA A 139 13.73 3.46 8.14
CA ALA A 139 12.49 3.99 8.68
C ALA A 139 12.53 4.16 10.21
N MET A 140 11.72 5.07 10.73
CA MET A 140 11.51 5.30 12.15
C MET A 140 10.04 5.65 12.38
N ARG A 141 9.42 5.04 13.40
CA ARG A 141 8.05 5.36 13.81
C ARG A 141 8.01 6.71 14.52
N ILE A 142 6.96 7.49 14.24
CA ILE A 142 6.59 8.67 15.01
C ILE A 142 5.32 8.32 15.80
N ASN A 143 5.41 8.26 17.13
CA ASN A 143 4.26 7.95 17.96
C ASN A 143 3.51 9.24 18.30
N GLU A 144 2.37 9.44 17.68
CA GLU A 144 1.46 10.57 17.83
C GLU A 144 0.96 10.76 19.27
N LYS A 145 1.00 9.72 20.11
CA LYS A 145 0.63 9.80 21.54
C LYS A 145 1.72 10.42 22.40
N ARG A 146 2.95 10.49 21.89
CA ARG A 146 4.06 11.19 22.55
C ARG A 146 4.06 12.69 22.26
N SER A 147 3.10 13.16 21.46
CA SER A 147 2.97 14.57 21.13
C SER A 147 2.36 15.39 22.27
N SER A 148 2.80 16.64 22.40
CA SER A 148 2.08 17.59 23.25
C SER A 148 0.74 17.96 22.60
N ASN A 149 -0.38 17.59 23.22
CA ASN A 149 -1.73 17.85 22.69
C ASN A 149 -2.14 19.34 22.81
N ARG A 150 -1.28 20.28 22.43
CA ARG A 150 -1.49 21.73 22.63
C ARG A 150 -2.68 22.28 21.85
N ALA A 151 -3.05 21.66 20.73
CA ALA A 151 -4.14 22.08 19.86
C ALA A 151 -5.51 21.42 20.17
N GLY A 152 -5.62 20.62 21.23
CA GLY A 152 -6.87 19.92 21.61
C GLY A 152 -7.09 18.59 20.89
N SER A 153 -8.24 17.94 21.13
CA SER A 153 -8.58 16.63 20.57
C SER A 153 -8.74 16.69 19.05
N GLY A 154 -8.00 15.85 18.32
CA GLY A 154 -8.08 15.73 16.85
C GLY A 154 -7.02 16.51 16.06
N GLY A 155 -6.26 17.42 16.70
CA GLY A 155 -5.16 18.13 16.02
C GLY A 155 -4.02 17.23 15.57
N ASN A 156 -3.77 16.15 16.30
CA ASN A 156 -2.67 15.21 16.02
C ASN A 156 -2.91 14.37 14.77
N GLU A 157 -4.18 14.14 14.38
CA GLU A 157 -4.54 13.38 13.16
C GLU A 157 -3.99 14.04 11.88
N TRP A 158 -3.80 15.37 11.92
CA TRP A 158 -3.41 16.21 10.79
C TRP A 158 -2.01 16.81 10.91
N LEU A 159 -1.22 16.31 11.85
CA LEU A 159 0.12 16.81 12.10
C LEU A 159 1.20 15.76 11.87
N HIS A 160 1.04 14.55 12.41
CA HIS A 160 2.12 13.58 12.50
C HIS A 160 2.05 12.55 11.39
N PRO A 161 3.15 12.28 10.67
CA PRO A 161 3.25 11.06 9.87
C PRO A 161 3.34 9.84 10.80
N ASP A 162 3.02 8.65 10.28
CA ASP A 162 3.17 7.40 11.02
C ASP A 162 4.63 6.95 11.08
N LEU A 163 5.32 7.05 9.94
CA LEU A 163 6.73 6.74 9.80
C LEU A 163 7.44 7.83 9.02
N VAL A 164 8.72 8.00 9.33
CA VAL A 164 9.66 8.85 8.60
C VAL A 164 10.86 8.02 8.20
N GLY A 165 11.56 8.41 7.15
CA GLY A 165 12.66 7.64 6.59
C GLY A 165 13.82 8.48 6.10
N LEU A 166 15.01 7.86 6.09
CA LEU A 166 16.24 8.42 5.58
C LEU A 166 16.84 7.48 4.52
N GLU A 167 17.04 7.99 3.31
CA GLU A 167 17.75 7.31 2.22
C GLU A 167 19.17 7.88 2.12
N ASP A 168 20.20 7.05 2.25
CA ASP A 168 21.61 7.46 2.07
C ASP A 168 22.01 7.37 0.59
N LEU A 169 22.16 8.53 -0.05
CA LEU A 169 22.57 8.62 -1.46
C LEU A 169 24.05 8.30 -1.68
N THR A 170 24.82 8.20 -0.60
CA THR A 170 26.27 8.04 -0.62
C THR A 170 26.74 6.63 -0.21
N ALA A 171 25.80 5.72 0.06
CA ALA A 171 26.05 4.37 0.56
C ALA A 171 27.05 3.56 -0.31
N ASP A 172 27.07 3.79 -1.62
CA ASP A 172 27.96 3.09 -2.56
C ASP A 172 29.23 3.88 -2.92
N TRP A 173 29.44 5.06 -2.32
CA TRP A 173 30.55 5.95 -2.67
C TRP A 173 31.80 5.69 -1.82
N THR A 174 32.97 6.01 -2.40
CA THR A 174 34.24 6.00 -1.68
C THR A 174 34.30 7.08 -0.61
N LEU A 175 35.16 6.89 0.39
CA LEU A 175 35.34 7.85 1.49
C LEU A 175 35.71 9.25 0.99
N ASP A 176 36.64 9.34 0.03
CA ASP A 176 37.09 10.64 -0.53
C ASP A 176 35.94 11.43 -1.17
N LEU A 177 35.04 10.73 -1.89
CA LEU A 177 33.89 11.38 -2.53
C LEU A 177 32.85 11.80 -1.48
N ARG A 178 32.60 10.97 -0.47
CA ARG A 178 31.71 11.32 0.66
C ARG A 178 32.22 12.56 1.40
N ASP A 179 33.51 12.62 1.67
CA ASP A 179 34.15 13.74 2.35
C ASP A 179 34.09 15.02 1.50
N CYS A 180 34.32 14.91 0.19
CA CYS A 180 34.20 16.02 -0.74
C CYS A 180 32.77 16.61 -0.76
N VAL A 181 31.75 15.76 -0.96
CA VAL A 181 30.34 16.15 -0.99
C VAL A 181 29.89 16.73 0.35
N ARG A 182 30.41 16.22 1.48
CA ARG A 182 30.20 16.80 2.81
C ARG A 182 30.74 18.23 2.90
N VAL A 183 31.95 18.49 2.40
CA VAL A 183 32.57 19.83 2.41
C VAL A 183 31.83 20.80 1.49
N LEU A 184 31.38 20.33 0.33
CA LEU A 184 30.63 21.13 -0.64
C LEU A 184 29.19 21.44 -0.18
N GLY A 185 28.68 20.73 0.83
CA GLY A 185 27.29 20.88 1.29
C GLY A 185 26.28 20.30 0.30
N GLU A 186 26.72 19.37 -0.56
CA GLU A 186 25.88 18.70 -1.52
C GLU A 186 24.90 17.73 -0.84
N ARG A 187 23.81 17.40 -1.51
CA ARG A 187 22.78 16.51 -0.95
C ARG A 187 23.35 15.10 -0.75
N ARG A 188 23.29 14.62 0.49
CA ARG A 188 23.76 13.28 0.88
C ARG A 188 22.64 12.30 1.21
N ALA A 189 21.44 12.81 1.45
CA ALA A 189 20.29 11.98 1.79
C ALA A 189 18.99 12.55 1.26
N ARG A 190 17.99 11.69 1.14
CA ARG A 190 16.58 12.07 0.97
C ARG A 190 15.78 11.64 2.18
N LEU A 191 14.70 12.38 2.41
CA LEU A 191 13.80 12.18 3.53
C LEU A 191 12.45 11.70 2.99
N TRP A 192 11.93 10.67 3.65
CA TRP A 192 10.68 10.03 3.30
C TRP A 192 9.71 10.18 4.47
N SER A 193 8.42 10.26 4.16
CA SER A 193 7.35 10.37 5.14
C SER A 193 6.15 9.54 4.69
N PHE A 194 5.56 8.80 5.62
CA PHE A 194 4.56 7.79 5.33
C PHE A 194 3.32 7.96 6.20
N GLU A 195 2.16 7.83 5.57
CA GLU A 195 0.85 7.68 6.21
C GLU A 195 0.32 6.29 5.84
N VAL A 196 -0.08 5.48 6.82
CA VAL A 196 -0.37 4.06 6.64
C VAL A 196 -1.84 3.79 6.91
N LYS A 197 -2.49 3.00 6.04
CA LYS A 197 -3.89 2.56 6.16
C LYS A 197 -4.00 1.06 6.00
N LEU A 198 -5.02 0.45 6.60
CA LEU A 198 -5.28 -0.98 6.39
C LEU A 198 -5.90 -1.22 5.00
N LEU A 199 -6.89 -0.40 4.65
CA LEU A 199 -7.68 -0.55 3.44
C LEU A 199 -7.98 0.81 2.81
N LEU A 200 -7.77 0.94 1.50
CA LEU A 200 -8.15 2.09 0.71
C LEU A 200 -9.18 1.70 -0.34
N ASN A 201 -10.32 2.38 -0.33
CA ASN A 201 -11.34 2.27 -1.38
C ASN A 201 -11.96 3.65 -1.66
N ARG A 202 -12.99 3.70 -2.51
CA ARG A 202 -13.64 4.96 -2.93
C ARG A 202 -14.21 5.79 -1.77
N SER A 203 -14.51 5.17 -0.62
CA SER A 203 -15.11 5.87 0.52
C SER A 203 -14.10 6.70 1.30
N ASN A 204 -12.88 6.20 1.46
CA ASN A 204 -11.85 6.84 2.29
C ASN A 204 -10.66 7.40 1.50
N ALA A 205 -10.46 7.01 0.24
CA ALA A 205 -9.28 7.37 -0.56
C ALA A 205 -8.96 8.87 -0.52
N ARG A 206 -9.97 9.73 -0.66
CA ARG A 206 -9.76 11.18 -0.62
C ARG A 206 -9.36 11.68 0.76
N LYS A 207 -10.04 11.23 1.82
CA LYS A 207 -9.72 11.63 3.21
C LYS A 207 -8.29 11.20 3.55
N SER A 208 -7.97 9.93 3.35
CA SER A 208 -6.66 9.37 3.67
C SER A 208 -5.55 10.00 2.82
N PHE A 209 -5.81 10.32 1.56
CA PHE A 209 -4.85 11.03 0.72
C PHE A 209 -4.57 12.44 1.25
N PHE A 210 -5.59 13.22 1.62
CA PHE A 210 -5.36 14.55 2.18
C PHE A 210 -4.71 14.53 3.56
N GLN A 211 -4.95 13.48 4.34
CA GLN A 211 -4.20 13.23 5.57
C GLN A 211 -2.71 13.05 5.26
N ALA A 212 -2.36 12.20 4.29
CA ALA A 212 -0.98 12.03 3.83
C ALA A 212 -0.38 13.33 3.27
N VAL A 213 -1.16 14.15 2.54
CA VAL A 213 -0.73 15.49 2.11
C VAL A 213 -0.39 16.36 3.30
N SER A 214 -1.26 16.43 4.31
CA SER A 214 -1.01 17.23 5.52
C SER A 214 0.23 16.75 6.26
N ASN A 215 0.33 15.45 6.52
CA ASN A 215 1.32 14.89 7.43
C ASN A 215 2.70 14.66 6.79
N SER A 216 2.76 14.53 5.47
CA SER A 216 3.98 14.08 4.75
C SER A 216 4.46 15.05 3.66
N SER A 217 3.85 16.23 3.51
CA SER A 217 4.29 17.18 2.47
C SER A 217 5.61 17.89 2.77
N TRP A 218 6.11 17.80 4.00
CA TRP A 218 7.37 18.42 4.41
C TRP A 218 8.62 17.72 3.86
N ALA A 219 8.52 16.44 3.51
CA ALA A 219 9.64 15.60 3.09
C ALA A 219 9.89 15.62 1.57
N HIS A 220 11.03 15.07 1.14
CA HIS A 220 11.36 14.90 -0.28
C HIS A 220 10.35 13.98 -0.95
N PHE A 221 9.96 12.89 -0.27
CA PHE A 221 8.92 11.98 -0.72
C PHE A 221 7.87 11.77 0.37
N GLY A 222 6.60 11.95 0.02
CA GLY A 222 5.46 11.59 0.86
C GLY A 222 4.69 10.43 0.23
N TYR A 223 4.37 9.41 1.01
CA TYR A 223 3.63 8.23 0.54
C TYR A 223 2.42 7.93 1.42
N LEU A 224 1.31 7.64 0.76
CA LEU A 224 0.17 6.94 1.36
C LEU A 224 0.38 5.43 1.14
N VAL A 225 0.46 4.67 2.21
CA VAL A 225 0.69 3.23 2.22
C VAL A 225 -0.61 2.52 2.59
N ALA A 226 -0.94 1.43 1.90
CA ALA A 226 -2.05 0.58 2.32
C ALA A 226 -1.77 -0.90 2.11
N ALA A 227 -2.22 -1.76 3.04
CA ALA A 227 -2.15 -3.21 2.84
C ALA A 227 -3.07 -3.64 1.67
N THR A 228 -4.28 -3.08 1.64
CA THR A 228 -5.25 -3.36 0.57
C THR A 228 -5.68 -2.07 -0.12
N VAL A 229 -5.63 -2.06 -1.45
CA VAL A 229 -6.28 -1.04 -2.29
C VAL A 229 -7.31 -1.76 -3.13
N GLU A 230 -8.58 -1.40 -2.98
CA GLU A 230 -9.71 -2.09 -3.62
C GLU A 230 -10.70 -1.12 -4.26
N GLY A 231 -11.60 -1.67 -5.07
CA GLY A 231 -12.68 -0.93 -5.71
C GLY A 231 -12.27 -0.29 -7.03
N ASP A 232 -13.10 -0.53 -8.06
CA ASP A 232 -12.83 0.01 -9.39
C ASP A 232 -12.83 1.55 -9.37
N GLY A 233 -11.77 2.13 -9.91
CA GLY A 233 -11.58 3.58 -9.93
C GLY A 233 -11.00 4.20 -8.65
N THR A 234 -10.74 3.44 -7.58
CA THR A 234 -9.99 3.94 -6.41
C THR A 234 -8.60 4.40 -6.83
N LEU A 235 -7.85 3.54 -7.52
CA LEU A 235 -6.52 3.87 -8.01
C LEU A 235 -6.54 5.01 -9.03
N LYS A 236 -7.61 5.12 -9.84
CA LYS A 236 -7.79 6.24 -10.78
C LYS A 236 -7.91 7.57 -10.04
N GLU A 237 -8.69 7.63 -8.96
CA GLU A 237 -8.80 8.83 -8.13
C GLU A 237 -7.48 9.14 -7.43
N LEU A 238 -6.82 8.16 -6.83
CA LEU A 238 -5.50 8.34 -6.21
C LEU A 238 -4.47 8.87 -7.23
N ARG A 239 -4.49 8.42 -8.49
CA ARG A 239 -3.64 8.97 -9.56
C ARG A 239 -3.93 10.43 -9.86
N MET A 240 -5.21 10.84 -9.88
CA MET A 240 -5.58 12.24 -10.08
C MET A 240 -5.10 13.13 -8.91
N LEU A 241 -5.27 12.66 -7.68
CA LEU A 241 -4.82 13.36 -6.48
C LEU A 241 -3.29 13.44 -6.40
N ALA A 242 -2.60 12.34 -6.69
CA ALA A 242 -1.14 12.29 -6.76
C ALA A 242 -0.56 13.23 -7.81
N ALA A 243 -1.18 13.32 -8.99
CA ALA A 243 -0.76 14.27 -10.03
C ALA A 243 -0.89 15.73 -9.56
N ALA A 244 -1.90 16.06 -8.76
CA ALA A 244 -2.12 17.40 -8.24
C ALA A 244 -1.18 17.74 -7.05
N HIS A 245 -0.97 16.80 -6.12
CA HIS A 245 -0.37 17.09 -4.82
C HIS A 245 1.00 16.44 -4.60
N GLY A 246 1.39 15.46 -5.41
CA GLY A 246 2.72 14.84 -5.40
C GLY A 246 2.94 13.71 -4.39
N ILE A 247 1.90 13.29 -3.66
CA ILE A 247 1.98 12.13 -2.76
C ILE A 247 1.90 10.83 -3.58
N GLY A 248 2.83 9.91 -3.34
CA GLY A 248 2.85 8.58 -3.95
C GLY A 248 1.94 7.59 -3.21
N VAL A 249 1.77 6.40 -3.80
CA VAL A 249 0.99 5.32 -3.20
C VAL A 249 1.77 4.02 -3.24
N ILE A 250 1.92 3.38 -2.07
CA ILE A 250 2.52 2.06 -1.90
C ILE A 250 1.41 1.08 -1.50
N GLN A 251 1.37 -0.07 -2.17
CA GLN A 251 0.64 -1.22 -1.69
C GLN A 251 1.60 -2.16 -0.97
N LEU A 252 1.35 -2.37 0.31
CA LEU A 252 2.16 -3.21 1.18
C LEU A 252 1.64 -4.66 1.15
N ASP A 253 2.51 -5.60 0.82
CA ASP A 253 2.21 -7.03 0.94
C ASP A 253 2.57 -7.50 2.35
N VAL A 254 1.55 -7.81 3.16
CA VAL A 254 1.74 -8.24 4.55
C VAL A 254 2.22 -9.68 4.69
N HIS A 255 2.15 -10.48 3.63
CA HIS A 255 2.61 -11.86 3.61
C HIS A 255 4.05 -11.97 3.10
N SER A 256 4.43 -11.07 2.19
CA SER A 256 5.78 -11.00 1.61
C SER A 256 6.18 -9.54 1.42
N PRO A 257 6.62 -8.84 2.49
CA PRO A 257 6.88 -7.41 2.45
C PRO A 257 7.82 -6.96 1.33
N THR A 258 8.80 -7.78 0.97
CA THR A 258 9.73 -7.52 -0.14
C THR A 258 9.04 -7.44 -1.51
N GLU A 259 7.85 -8.04 -1.68
CA GLU A 259 7.05 -8.03 -2.91
C GLU A 259 6.04 -6.86 -2.95
N SER A 260 6.11 -5.94 -1.98
CA SER A 260 5.31 -4.72 -1.96
C SER A 260 5.62 -3.83 -3.17
N GLN A 261 4.67 -2.96 -3.53
CA GLN A 261 4.72 -2.26 -4.82
C GLN A 261 4.42 -0.77 -4.68
N ILE A 262 5.24 0.06 -5.34
CA ILE A 262 4.89 1.46 -5.60
C ILE A 262 3.85 1.49 -6.73
N LEU A 263 2.57 1.68 -6.39
CA LEU A 263 1.48 1.80 -7.38
C LEU A 263 1.51 3.15 -8.11
N ILE A 264 1.93 4.21 -7.40
CA ILE A 264 2.08 5.57 -7.90
C ILE A 264 3.36 6.16 -7.29
N PRO A 265 4.37 6.54 -8.11
CA PRO A 265 5.58 7.17 -7.57
C PRO A 265 5.26 8.55 -6.99
N ALA A 266 5.86 8.87 -5.84
CA ALA A 266 5.79 10.22 -5.28
C ALA A 266 6.59 11.20 -6.14
N ARG A 267 6.16 12.47 -6.17
CA ARG A 267 6.95 13.54 -6.79
C ARG A 267 8.02 14.00 -5.80
N GLU A 268 9.29 13.89 -6.19
CA GLU A 268 10.40 14.42 -5.38
C GLU A 268 10.25 15.93 -5.21
N ARG A 269 10.22 16.39 -3.96
CA ARG A 269 10.34 17.81 -3.63
C ARG A 269 11.81 18.19 -3.50
N SER A 270 12.17 19.36 -4.03
CA SER A 270 13.54 19.86 -3.98
C SER A 270 13.94 20.34 -2.58
N GLU A 271 12.98 20.82 -1.79
CA GLU A 271 13.22 21.42 -0.49
C GLU A 271 12.38 20.74 0.59
N ILE A 272 12.96 20.69 1.79
CA ILE A 272 12.27 20.28 3.00
C ILE A 272 11.51 21.49 3.55
N ASP A 273 10.27 21.29 3.97
CA ASP A 273 9.52 22.31 4.70
C ASP A 273 10.02 22.38 6.16
N TRP A 274 10.97 23.28 6.40
CA TRP A 274 11.59 23.44 7.72
C TRP A 274 10.65 24.04 8.75
N ASP A 275 9.65 24.83 8.34
CA ASP A 275 8.65 25.38 9.28
C ASP A 275 7.77 24.26 9.83
N MET A 276 7.35 23.33 8.96
CA MET A 276 6.64 22.14 9.38
C MET A 276 7.50 21.22 10.24
N CYS A 277 8.78 21.03 9.89
CA CYS A 277 9.72 20.27 10.71
C CYS A 277 9.94 20.88 12.09
N ASN A 278 10.05 22.21 12.18
CA ASN A 278 10.21 22.90 13.47
C ASN A 278 8.98 22.67 14.35
N ARG A 279 7.78 22.84 13.79
CA ARG A 279 6.52 22.53 14.49
C ARG A 279 6.47 21.08 14.96
N LEU A 280 6.83 20.12 14.12
CA LEU A 280 6.86 18.70 14.48
C LEU A 280 7.85 18.40 15.60
N THR A 281 9.01 19.05 15.60
CA THR A 281 10.06 18.91 16.62
C THR A 281 9.61 19.47 17.97
N GLU A 282 8.88 20.59 17.98
CA GLU A 282 8.32 21.17 19.20
C GLU A 282 7.20 20.32 19.79
N GLU A 283 6.40 19.68 18.94
CA GLU A 283 5.23 18.92 19.37
C GLU A 283 5.56 17.46 19.69
N ASN A 284 6.52 16.80 19.02
CA ASN A 284 6.75 15.36 19.14
C ASN A 284 8.23 15.00 19.35
N GLY A 285 8.52 14.31 20.47
CA GLY A 285 9.88 13.91 20.83
C GLY A 285 10.53 12.87 19.91
N ASP A 286 9.75 11.99 19.26
CA ASP A 286 10.28 11.03 18.29
C ASP A 286 10.76 11.76 17.04
N PHE A 287 10.01 12.76 16.58
CA PHE A 287 10.41 13.57 15.43
C PHE A 287 11.67 14.39 15.74
N ALA A 288 11.78 14.95 16.95
CA ALA A 288 13.00 15.61 17.40
C ALA A 288 14.21 14.66 17.40
N GLU A 289 14.02 13.41 17.82
CA GLU A 289 15.05 12.38 17.76
C GLU A 289 15.45 12.04 16.31
N PHE A 290 14.47 11.92 15.40
CA PHE A 290 14.70 11.71 13.98
C PHE A 290 15.57 12.83 13.35
N ILE A 291 15.27 14.10 13.62
CA ILE A 291 16.10 15.24 13.19
C ILE A 291 17.51 15.15 13.80
N GLY A 292 17.61 14.71 15.06
CA GLY A 292 18.90 14.41 15.70
C GLY A 292 19.73 13.34 14.98
N ARG A 293 19.09 12.28 14.48
CA ARG A 293 19.73 11.21 13.68
C ARG A 293 20.19 11.72 12.32
N ILE A 294 19.37 12.52 11.63
CA ILE A 294 19.75 13.18 10.37
C ILE A 294 21.00 14.04 10.59
N ARG A 295 21.01 14.86 11.64
CA ARG A 295 22.18 15.69 11.99
C ARG A 295 23.43 14.83 12.20
N ARG A 296 23.32 13.73 12.96
CA ARG A 296 24.46 12.82 13.19
C ARG A 296 24.95 12.21 11.88
N PHE A 297 24.06 11.74 11.02
CA PHE A 297 24.42 11.22 9.70
C PHE A 297 25.19 12.26 8.86
N HIS A 298 24.75 13.52 8.84
CA HIS A 298 25.49 14.56 8.13
C HIS A 298 26.88 14.84 8.74
N GLN A 299 27.04 14.71 10.05
CA GLN A 299 28.30 14.91 10.76
C GLN A 299 29.29 13.75 10.55
N THR A 300 28.83 12.50 10.72
CA THR A 300 29.69 11.31 10.73
C THR A 300 29.72 10.58 9.39
N GLY A 301 28.62 10.61 8.64
CA GLY A 301 28.40 9.80 7.45
C GLY A 301 28.09 8.33 7.71
N GLU A 302 27.77 7.99 8.96
CA GLU A 302 27.45 6.62 9.37
C GLU A 302 25.96 6.48 9.71
N LEU A 303 25.38 5.34 9.31
CA LEU A 303 24.07 4.89 9.73
C LEU A 303 24.20 3.62 10.57
N SER A 304 23.71 3.67 11.81
CA SER A 304 23.63 2.51 12.69
C SER A 304 22.26 1.86 12.54
N ALA A 305 22.17 0.68 11.92
CA ALA A 305 20.91 -0.02 11.71
C ALA A 305 20.09 -0.20 13.01
N LYS A 306 20.77 -0.40 14.16
CA LYS A 306 20.13 -0.51 15.48
C LYS A 306 19.38 0.74 15.91
N GLU A 307 19.79 1.92 15.47
CA GLU A 307 19.06 3.14 15.79
C GLU A 307 17.69 3.10 15.10
N TRP A 308 17.60 2.55 13.88
CA TRP A 308 16.44 2.61 13.00
C TRP A 308 15.51 1.39 13.06
N GLU A 309 15.58 0.58 14.12
CA GLU A 309 14.66 -0.53 14.31
C GLU A 309 13.23 -0.03 14.59
N VAL A 310 12.29 -0.41 13.74
CA VAL A 310 10.87 -0.10 13.91
C VAL A 310 10.20 -1.21 14.70
N THR A 311 9.77 -0.92 15.93
CA THR A 311 8.95 -1.82 16.74
C THR A 311 7.46 -1.47 16.60
N ALA A 312 6.60 -2.49 16.57
CA ALA A 312 5.13 -2.35 16.57
C ALA A 312 4.61 -1.56 17.78
#